data_AF-A0A9D2GTU2-F1
#
_entry.id   AF-A0A9D2GTU2-F1
#
_cell.length_a   1.000
_cell.length_b   1.000
_cell.length_c   1.000
_cell.angle_alpha   90.00
_cell.angle_beta   90.00
_cell.angle_gamma   90.00
#
_symmetry.space_group_name_H-M   'P 1'
#
loop_
_entity.id
_entity.type
_entity.pdbx_description
1 polymer ?
#
loop_
_entity_poly.entity_id
_entity_poly.type
_entity_poly.pdbx_seq_one_letter_code
_entity_poly.pdbx_strand_id
1 'polypeptide(L)' 'MSNKIECDMCGTCCIAYSISSLNKKAGEPCIHLLPDGRCGDYENRPQVCRDFQADYFCYFLSSLSKEEQIQVIKELYDA' A
#
# COMPACT_ATOMS: atom_id res chain seq x y z
N MET A 1 3.67 -19.26 16.88
CA MET A 1 2.41 -18.49 16.84
C MET A 1 2.64 -17.35 15.88
N SER A 2 2.07 -17.41 14.69
CA SER A 2 2.30 -16.39 13.66
C SER A 2 1.41 -15.19 13.96
N ASN A 3 2.00 -14.11 14.46
CA ASN A 3 1.36 -12.78 14.52
C ASN A 3 1.26 -12.22 13.10
N LYS A 4 0.37 -12.78 12.28
CA LYS A 4 0.15 -12.32 10.91
C LYS A 4 -0.88 -11.20 10.93
N ILE A 5 -0.51 -10.03 10.44
CA ILE A 5 -1.46 -8.94 10.21
C ILE A 5 -2.29 -9.32 8.98
N GLU A 6 -3.61 -9.24 9.09
CA GLU A 6 -4.52 -9.47 7.98
C GLU A 6 -4.61 -8.24 7.08
N CYS A 7 -4.74 -8.45 5.77
CA CYS A 7 -4.91 -7.33 4.84
C CYS A 7 -6.33 -6.77 4.97
N ASP A 8 -6.44 -5.49 5.28
CA ASP A 8 -7.69 -4.72 5.39
C ASP A 8 -8.03 -3.92 4.12
N MET A 9 -7.29 -4.19 3.03
CA MET A 9 -7.43 -3.49 1.74
C MET A 9 -7.13 -1.98 1.80
N CYS A 10 -6.27 -1.53 2.72
CA CYS A 10 -5.91 -0.11 2.90
C CYS A 10 -5.22 0.58 1.71
N GLY A 11 -4.71 -0.17 0.73
CA GLY A 11 -4.01 0.38 -0.43
C GLY A 11 -2.58 0.87 -0.20
N THR A 12 -2.03 0.75 1.03
CA THR A 12 -0.63 1.10 1.33
C THR A 12 0.34 0.44 0.35
N CYS A 13 0.17 -0.85 0.06
CA CYS A 13 1.01 -1.58 -0.90
C CYS A 13 0.97 -1.02 -2.33
N CYS A 14 -0.12 -0.33 -2.71
CA CYS A 14 -0.24 0.31 -4.01
C CYS A 14 0.51 1.64 -4.11
N ILE A 15 0.94 2.24 -3.00
CA ILE A 15 1.66 3.53 -2.97
C ILE A 15 3.09 3.33 -2.47
N ALA A 16 3.23 2.76 -1.27
CA ALA A 16 4.47 2.78 -0.49
C ALA A 16 5.65 2.03 -1.16
N TYR A 17 5.42 0.83 -1.68
CA TYR A 17 6.51 -0.04 -2.13
C TYR A 17 6.77 0.07 -3.62
N SER A 18 8.03 0.03 -4.04
CA SER A 18 8.36 -0.15 -5.47
C SER A 18 8.02 -1.56 -5.94
N ILE A 19 7.44 -1.70 -7.13
CA ILE A 19 7.11 -3.00 -7.73
C ILE A 19 7.71 -3.03 -9.14
N SER A 20 8.88 -3.65 -9.27
CA SER A 20 9.65 -3.66 -10.53
C SER A 20 8.89 -4.29 -11.69
N SER A 21 8.12 -5.36 -11.44
CA SER A 21 7.30 -6.03 -12.47
C SER A 21 6.15 -5.18 -13.00
N LEU A 22 5.77 -4.13 -12.28
CA LEU A 22 4.76 -3.15 -12.70
C LEU A 22 5.39 -1.79 -13.09
N ASN A 23 6.73 -1.70 -13.11
CA ASN A 23 7.47 -0.45 -13.30
C ASN A 23 6.98 0.69 -12.38
N LYS A 24 6.60 0.35 -11.13
CA LYS A 24 6.07 1.30 -10.15
C LYS A 24 7.15 1.68 -9.14
N LYS A 25 7.43 2.97 -8.94
CA LYS A 25 8.37 3.41 -7.89
C LYS A 25 7.69 3.47 -6.53
N ALA A 26 8.49 3.51 -5.46
CA ALA A 26 8.00 3.78 -4.11
C ALA A 26 7.43 5.21 -4.03
N GLY A 27 6.35 5.40 -3.27
CA GLY A 27 5.65 6.69 -3.16
C GLY A 27 4.74 7.04 -4.36
N GLU A 28 4.97 6.45 -5.54
CA GLU A 28 4.11 6.64 -6.71
C GLU A 28 2.86 5.72 -6.65
N PRO A 29 1.66 6.25 -6.95
CA PRO A 29 0.43 5.47 -6.95
C PRO A 29 0.43 4.43 -8.09
N CYS A 30 0.06 3.20 -7.76
CA CYS A 30 -0.13 2.13 -8.74
C CYS A 30 -1.26 2.47 -9.72
N ILE A 31 -1.15 1.99 -10.96
CA ILE A 31 -2.18 2.15 -12.00
C ILE A 31 -3.56 1.58 -11.61
N HIS A 32 -3.61 0.65 -10.65
CA HIS A 32 -4.85 0.04 -10.16
C HIS A 32 -5.40 0.73 -8.89
N LEU A 33 -4.76 1.79 -8.39
CA LEU A 33 -5.23 2.50 -7.20
C LEU A 33 -6.44 3.38 -7.57
N LEU A 34 -7.54 3.21 -6.84
CA LEU A 34 -8.76 4.00 -7.01
C LEU A 34 -8.75 5.26 -6.11
N PRO A 35 -9.58 6.28 -6.43
CA PRO A 35 -9.69 7.50 -5.62
C PRO A 35 -10.14 7.28 -4.17
N ASP A 36 -10.76 6.14 -3.87
CA ASP A 36 -11.16 5.75 -2.50
C ASP A 36 -10.00 5.15 -1.68
N GLY A 37 -8.80 5.06 -2.27
CA GLY A 37 -7.60 4.53 -1.62
C GLY A 37 -7.46 3.02 -1.72
N ARG A 38 -8.34 2.32 -2.45
CA ARG A 38 -8.31 0.85 -2.57
C ARG A 38 -7.78 0.39 -3.92
N CYS A 39 -7.31 -0.85 -3.96
CA CYS A 39 -6.92 -1.49 -5.21
C CYS A 39 -8.17 -1.89 -5.99
N GLY A 40 -8.38 -1.29 -7.17
CA GLY A 40 -9.51 -1.59 -8.05
C GLY A 40 -9.44 -2.94 -8.75
N ASP A 41 -8.29 -3.62 -8.68
CA ASP A 41 -8.08 -4.95 -9.25
C ASP A 41 -7.68 -5.97 -8.16
N TYR A 42 -8.29 -5.85 -6.98
CA TYR A 42 -7.93 -6.67 -5.81
C TYR A 42 -8.02 -8.18 -6.08
N GLU A 43 -9.04 -8.62 -6.84
CA GLU A 43 -9.29 -10.02 -7.16
C GLU A 43 -8.28 -10.60 -8.17
N ASN A 44 -7.80 -9.79 -9.14
CA ASN A 44 -6.86 -10.25 -10.16
C ASN A 44 -5.42 -9.80 -9.90
N ARG A 45 -5.10 -9.43 -8.65
CA ARG A 45 -3.76 -9.02 -8.23
C ARG A 45 -2.70 -10.00 -8.73
N PRO A 46 -1.64 -9.53 -9.42
CA PRO A 46 -0.55 -10.39 -9.85
C PRO A 46 0.17 -10.99 -8.63
N GLN A 47 0.90 -12.08 -8.84
CA GLN A 47 1.53 -12.85 -7.76
C GLN A 47 2.39 -11.97 -6.83
N VAL A 48 3.15 -11.00 -7.38
CA VAL A 48 3.93 -10.04 -6.60
C VAL A 48 3.11 -9.27 -5.56
N CYS A 49 1.85 -8.94 -5.88
CA CYS A 49 0.93 -8.25 -4.97
C CYS A 49 0.29 -9.22 -3.97
N ARG A 50 0.18 -10.51 -4.30
CA ARG A 50 -0.35 -11.58 -3.43
C ARG A 50 0.70 -12.06 -2.41
N ASP A 51 1.97 -12.04 -2.82
CA ASP A 51 3.11 -12.39 -1.97
C ASP A 51 3.39 -11.31 -0.92
N PHE A 52 2.90 -10.09 -1.14
CA PHE A 52 2.95 -9.03 -0.15
C PHE A 52 2.17 -9.43 1.10
N GLN A 53 2.88 -9.52 2.23
CA GLN A 53 2.29 -9.75 3.53
C GLN A 53 2.00 -8.41 4.19
N ALA A 54 0.75 -8.20 4.61
CA ALA A 54 0.41 -7.04 5.40
C ALA A 54 1.28 -7.00 6.67
N ASP A 55 1.77 -5.81 6.97
CA ASP A 55 2.73 -5.56 8.03
C ASP A 55 2.24 -4.42 8.95
N TYR A 56 3.05 -4.09 9.94
CA TYR A 56 2.72 -3.02 10.89
C TYR A 56 2.58 -1.67 10.19
N PHE A 57 3.30 -1.44 9.10
CA PHE A 57 3.21 -0.19 8.36
C PHE A 57 1.85 -0.02 7.68
N CYS A 58 1.32 -1.10 7.10
CA CYS A 58 -0.05 -1.13 6.56
C CYS A 58 -1.09 -0.80 7.62
N TYR A 59 -0.98 -1.45 8.80
CA TYR A 59 -1.88 -1.22 9.93
C TYR A 59 -1.77 0.20 10.49
N PHE A 60 -0.54 0.68 10.68
CA PHE A 60 -0.27 2.01 11.19
C PHE A 60 -0.88 3.07 10.26
N LEU A 61 -0.58 3.03 8.96
CA LEU A 61 -1.14 3.99 8.01
C LEU A 61 -2.66 3.91 7.93
N SER A 62 -3.25 2.71 7.91
CA SER A 62 -4.71 2.57 7.81
C SER A 62 -5.46 3.06 9.06
N SER A 63 -4.78 3.15 10.21
CA SER A 63 -5.32 3.69 11.45
C SER A 63 -5.34 5.23 11.53
N LEU A 64 -4.64 5.92 10.62
CA LEU A 64 -4.51 7.38 10.62
C LEU A 64 -5.63 8.07 9.81
N SER A 65 -5.88 9.35 10.11
CA SER A 65 -6.68 10.22 9.24
C SER A 65 -6.00 10.42 7.88
N LYS A 66 -6.76 10.85 6.86
CA LYS A 66 -6.21 11.06 5.52
C LYS A 66 -5.11 12.12 5.51
N GLU A 67 -5.29 13.18 6.30
CA GLU A 67 -4.34 14.28 6.43
C GLU A 67 -3.02 13.77 7.03
N GLU A 68 -3.07 12.93 8.06
CA GLU A 68 -1.90 12.32 8.68
C GLU A 68 -1.21 11.31 7.75
N GLN A 69 -1.97 10.49 7.01
CA GLN A 69 -1.40 9.58 6.01
C GLN A 69 -0.58 10.34 4.96
N ILE A 70 -1.12 11.46 4.45
CA ILE A 70 -0.42 12.31 3.49
C ILE A 70 0.89 12.85 4.08
N GLN A 71 0.87 13.29 5.34
CA GLN A 71 2.07 13.80 6.00
C GLN A 71 3.15 12.72 6.14
N VAL A 72 2.79 11.53 6.62
CA VAL A 72 3.72 10.40 6.77
C VAL A 72 4.31 9.98 5.41
N ILE A 73 3.49 9.88 4.37
CA ILE A 73 3.96 9.50 3.03
C ILE A 73 4.94 10.55 2.48
N LYS A 74 4.65 11.85 2.64
CA LYS A 74 5.57 12.93 2.23
C LYS A 74 6.91 12.79 2.95
N GLU A 75 6.91 12.64 4.28
CA GLU A 75 8.15 12.51 5.06
C GLU A 75 8.99 11.28 4.68
N LEU A 76 8.34 10.19 4.24
CA LEU A 76 9.04 8.96 3.87
C LEU A 76 9.62 8.97 2.44
N TYR A 77 9.00 9.70 1.51
CA TYR A 77 9.33 9.61 0.08
C TYR A 77 9.80 10.93 -0.55
N ASP A 78 9.57 12.08 0.08
CA ASP A 78 10.09 13.38 -0.37
C ASP A 78 11.48 13.63 0.25
N ALA A 79 12.50 12.92 -0.26
CA ALA A 79 13.92 13.20 0.00
C ALA A 79 14.50 14.17 -1.04
#